data_AF-A0A2G1W7S9-F1
#
_entry.id   AF-A0A2G1W7S9-F1
#
_cell.length_a   1.000
_cell.length_b   1.000
_cell.length_c   1.000
_cell.angle_alpha   90.00
_cell.angle_beta   90.00
_cell.angle_gamma   90.00
#
_symmetry.space_group_name_H-M   'P 1'
#
loop_
_entity.id
_entity.type
_entity.pdbx_description
1 polymer ?
#
loop_
_entity_poly.entity_id
_entity_poly.type
_entity_poly.pdbx_seq_one_letter_code
_entity_poly.pdbx_strand_id
1 'polypeptide(L)'
;MSEQIKTHRDLIVCQKSFVAGKRIFELSKAFPREEMYSLTDQMRRSSRSVSANIAEAWRKRRYEKHFCSTLNIAEAEAAETQVWIEYASVHGYLDAETTKQAIEFYDEILRMIVAMIYGSSKWCVDFKLGVKGSGVKESGENYIIENDCPVLDQQLLLAPTSPTLTSERSDA
;
A
#
# COMPACT_ATOMS: atom_id res chain seq x y z
N MET A 1 -19.07 0.40 -9.37
CA MET A 1 -19.96 -0.63 -8.78
C MET A 1 -19.27 -1.08 -7.50
N SER A 2 -19.93 -1.02 -6.35
CA SER A 2 -19.30 -1.41 -5.09
C SER A 2 -19.14 -2.93 -5.00
N GLU A 3 -17.91 -3.39 -4.82
CA GLU A 3 -17.58 -4.83 -4.73
C GLU A 3 -17.21 -5.22 -3.30
N GLN A 4 -17.49 -6.48 -2.94
CA GLN A 4 -17.13 -7.02 -1.64
C GLN A 4 -15.64 -7.40 -1.63
N ILE A 5 -14.87 -6.79 -0.75
CA ILE A 5 -13.42 -7.01 -0.64
C ILE A 5 -13.18 -8.04 0.47
N LYS A 6 -12.82 -9.27 0.09
CA LYS A 6 -12.68 -10.40 1.02
C LYS A 6 -11.24 -10.55 1.50
N THR A 7 -10.29 -10.31 0.61
CA THR A 7 -8.86 -10.49 0.88
C THR A 7 -8.06 -9.30 0.38
N HIS A 8 -6.80 -9.18 0.82
CA HIS A 8 -5.88 -8.17 0.28
C HIS A 8 -5.69 -8.29 -1.23
N ARG A 9 -5.91 -9.48 -1.81
CA ARG A 9 -5.80 -9.70 -3.26
C ARG A 9 -6.89 -8.97 -4.05
N ASP A 10 -7.98 -8.60 -3.39
CA ASP A 10 -9.08 -7.85 -4.01
C ASP A 10 -8.80 -6.33 -3.98
N LEU A 11 -7.76 -5.88 -3.26
CA LEU A 11 -7.36 -4.48 -3.23
C LEU A 11 -6.65 -4.10 -4.53
N ILE A 12 -7.15 -3.08 -5.24
CA ILE A 12 -6.54 -2.59 -6.47
C ILE A 12 -5.09 -2.15 -6.21
N VAL A 13 -4.83 -1.49 -5.07
CA VAL A 13 -3.47 -1.04 -4.72
C VAL A 13 -2.52 -2.20 -4.45
N CYS A 14 -3.02 -3.32 -3.91
CA CYS A 14 -2.21 -4.52 -3.71
C CYS A 14 -1.86 -5.18 -5.04
N GLN A 15 -2.80 -5.22 -5.98
CA GLN A 15 -2.56 -5.76 -7.33
C GLN A 15 -1.55 -4.89 -8.10
N LYS A 16 -1.73 -3.57 -8.08
CA LYS A 16 -0.81 -2.62 -8.72
C LYS A 16 0.59 -2.71 -8.12
N SER A 17 0.73 -2.65 -6.79
CA SER A 17 2.03 -2.77 -6.12
C SER A 17 2.74 -4.10 -6.43
N PHE A 18 2.01 -5.21 -6.53
CA PHE A 18 2.59 -6.49 -6.95
C PHE A 18 3.12 -6.44 -8.39
N VAL A 19 2.35 -5.84 -9.32
CA VAL A 19 2.79 -5.64 -10.70
C VAL A 19 4.00 -4.70 -10.78
N ALA A 20 4.05 -3.65 -9.94
CA ALA A 20 5.23 -2.78 -9.77
C ALA A 20 6.47 -3.61 -9.43
N GLY A 21 6.40 -4.39 -8.35
CA GLY A 21 7.52 -5.20 -7.88
C GLY A 21 8.01 -6.20 -8.93
N LYS A 22 7.07 -6.78 -9.70
CA LYS A 22 7.42 -7.62 -10.86
C LYS A 22 8.16 -6.80 -11.93
N ARG A 23 7.67 -5.62 -12.30
CA ARG A 23 8.31 -4.76 -13.31
C ARG A 23 9.71 -4.35 -12.89
N ILE A 24 9.90 -3.95 -11.62
CA ILE A 24 11.21 -3.62 -11.05
C ILE A 24 12.17 -4.82 -11.10
N PHE A 25 11.68 -6.02 -10.78
CA PHE A 25 12.47 -7.23 -10.94
C PHE A 25 12.92 -7.46 -12.38
N GLU A 26 12.04 -7.26 -13.37
CA GLU A 26 12.39 -7.40 -14.78
C GLU A 26 13.38 -6.33 -15.25
N LEU A 27 13.18 -5.06 -14.88
CA LEU A 27 14.09 -3.95 -15.23
C LEU A 27 15.50 -4.18 -14.68
N SER A 28 15.60 -4.61 -13.42
CA SER A 28 16.89 -4.87 -12.78
C SER A 28 17.67 -6.06 -13.34
N LYS A 29 17.09 -6.88 -14.24
CA LYS A 29 17.86 -7.96 -14.91
C LYS A 29 18.91 -7.42 -15.89
N ALA A 30 18.72 -6.20 -16.38
CA ALA A 30 19.65 -5.54 -17.29
C ALA A 30 20.81 -4.84 -16.57
N PHE A 31 20.80 -4.79 -15.23
CA PHE A 31 21.79 -4.04 -14.46
C PHE A 31 23.15 -4.78 -14.46
N PRO A 32 24.26 -4.05 -14.30
CA PRO A 32 25.59 -4.66 -14.15
C PRO A 32 25.64 -5.65 -12.99
N ARG A 33 26.51 -6.66 -13.10
CA ARG A 33 26.63 -7.72 -12.08
C ARG A 33 27.14 -7.18 -10.75
N GLU A 34 27.93 -6.11 -10.80
CA GLU A 34 28.47 -5.38 -9.66
C GLU A 34 27.35 -4.80 -8.77
N GLU A 35 26.18 -4.48 -9.35
CA GLU A 35 25.04 -3.94 -8.62
C GLU A 35 24.13 -4.99 -7.98
N MET A 36 24.43 -6.28 -8.18
CA MET A 36 23.56 -7.38 -7.73
C MET A 36 23.26 -7.34 -6.23
N TYR A 37 24.26 -7.00 -5.41
CA TYR A 37 24.13 -6.87 -3.94
C TYR A 37 24.10 -5.42 -3.46
N SER A 38 23.91 -4.47 -4.38
CA SER A 38 23.84 -3.04 -4.13
C SER A 38 22.48 -2.53 -4.62
N LEU A 39 22.43 -1.77 -5.71
CA LEU A 39 21.21 -1.13 -6.21
C LEU A 39 20.13 -2.15 -6.57
N THR A 40 20.51 -3.28 -7.15
CA THR A 40 19.55 -4.33 -7.55
C THR A 40 18.82 -4.92 -6.35
N ASP A 41 19.54 -5.18 -5.26
CA ASP A 41 18.95 -5.77 -4.05
C ASP A 41 18.05 -4.77 -3.33
N GLN A 42 18.51 -3.53 -3.15
CA GLN A 42 17.74 -2.46 -2.51
C GLN A 42 16.44 -2.19 -3.26
N MET A 43 16.51 -2.04 -4.59
CA MET A 43 15.34 -1.75 -5.42
C MET A 43 14.34 -2.94 -5.43
N ARG A 44 14.83 -4.18 -5.43
CA ARG A 44 13.96 -5.37 -5.38
C ARG A 44 13.31 -5.58 -4.03
N ARG A 45 14.01 -5.30 -2.93
CA ARG A 45 13.46 -5.48 -1.57
C ARG A 45 12.39 -4.44 -1.29
N SER A 46 12.71 -3.16 -1.48
CA SER A 46 11.76 -2.05 -1.27
C SER A 46 10.49 -2.22 -2.11
N SER A 47 10.64 -2.49 -3.42
CA SER A 47 9.49 -2.66 -4.32
C SER A 47 8.53 -3.80 -3.92
N ARG A 48 9.05 -4.93 -3.44
CA ARG A 48 8.24 -6.06 -2.96
C ARG A 48 7.60 -5.77 -1.60
N SER A 49 8.31 -5.04 -0.74
CA SER A 49 7.87 -4.64 0.59
C SER A 49 6.56 -3.84 0.53
N VAL A 50 6.35 -3.02 -0.50
CA VAL A 50 5.09 -2.27 -0.69
C VAL A 50 3.86 -3.18 -0.67
N SER A 51 3.84 -4.21 -1.54
CA SER A 51 2.70 -5.14 -1.62
C SER A 51 2.54 -5.99 -0.36
N ALA A 52 3.65 -6.35 0.29
CA ALA A 52 3.64 -7.11 1.53
C ALA A 52 3.03 -6.29 2.69
N ASN A 53 3.45 -5.04 2.83
CA ASN A 53 2.92 -4.13 3.85
C ASN A 53 1.46 -3.77 3.61
N ILE A 54 1.01 -3.61 2.36
CA ILE A 54 -0.42 -3.44 2.04
C ILE A 54 -1.23 -4.67 2.49
N ALA A 55 -0.74 -5.88 2.20
CA ALA A 55 -1.40 -7.11 2.62
C ALA A 55 -1.43 -7.27 4.15
N GLU A 56 -0.38 -6.84 4.84
CA GLU A 56 -0.31 -6.83 6.30
C GLU A 56 -1.26 -5.78 6.91
N ALA A 57 -1.30 -4.57 6.35
CA ALA A 57 -2.25 -3.54 6.74
C ALA A 57 -3.68 -4.06 6.64
N TRP A 58 -4.04 -4.72 5.53
CA TRP A 58 -5.36 -5.36 5.38
C TRP A 58 -5.72 -6.32 6.53
N ARG A 59 -4.75 -7.05 7.10
CA ARG A 59 -4.97 -7.94 8.25
C ARG A 59 -5.07 -7.21 9.59
N LYS A 60 -4.57 -5.97 9.66
CA LYS A 60 -4.58 -5.10 10.87
C LYS A 60 -5.80 -4.19 10.97
N ARG A 61 -6.79 -4.30 10.08
CA ARG A 61 -8.04 -3.49 10.03
C ARG A 61 -8.93 -3.51 11.28
N ARG A 62 -8.68 -4.40 12.24
CA ARG A 62 -9.34 -4.40 13.56
C ARG A 62 -8.89 -3.25 14.46
N TYR A 63 -7.74 -2.64 14.15
CA TYR A 63 -7.19 -1.51 14.88
C TYR A 63 -6.71 -0.46 13.89
N GLU A 64 -7.50 0.59 13.70
CA GLU A 64 -7.25 1.63 12.70
C GLU A 64 -5.83 2.24 12.79
N LYS A 65 -5.33 2.47 14.01
CA LYS A 65 -3.95 2.95 14.21
C LYS A 65 -2.89 2.01 13.64
N HIS A 66 -3.07 0.70 13.77
CA HIS A 66 -2.14 -0.30 13.23
C HIS A 66 -2.28 -0.44 11.71
N PHE A 67 -3.51 -0.34 11.19
CA PHE A 67 -3.79 -0.27 9.76
C PHE A 67 -3.04 0.91 9.12
N CYS A 68 -3.26 2.14 9.61
CA CYS A 68 -2.61 3.34 9.08
C CYS A 68 -1.10 3.31 9.25
N SER A 69 -0.61 2.91 10.43
CA SER A 69 0.84 2.81 10.68
C SER A 69 1.52 1.83 9.72
N THR A 70 0.87 0.73 9.33
CA THR A 70 1.44 -0.24 8.40
C THR A 70 1.34 0.24 6.95
N LEU A 71 0.30 1.00 6.60
CA LEU A 71 0.22 1.69 5.30
C LEU A 71 1.31 2.75 5.14
N ASN A 72 1.67 3.48 6.20
CA ASN A 72 2.79 4.43 6.15
C ASN A 72 4.13 3.73 5.85
N ILE A 73 4.31 2.48 6.30
CA ILE A 73 5.49 1.69 5.94
C ILE A 73 5.45 1.37 4.43
N ALA A 74 4.30 0.95 3.90
CA ALA A 74 4.15 0.72 2.46
C ALA A 74 4.42 2.00 1.63
N GLU A 75 3.99 3.15 2.12
CA GLU A 75 4.25 4.47 1.51
C GLU A 75 5.74 4.79 1.50
N ALA A 76 6.43 4.60 2.64
CA ALA A 76 7.88 4.81 2.74
C ALA A 76 8.67 3.90 1.79
N GLU A 77 8.30 2.62 1.69
CA GLU A 77 8.94 1.65 0.79
C GLU A 77 8.71 1.97 -0.69
N ALA A 78 7.55 2.55 -1.03
CA ALA A 78 7.25 3.03 -2.37
C ALA A 78 8.12 4.24 -2.73
N ALA A 79 8.25 5.22 -1.83
CA ALA A 79 9.13 6.38 -2.01
C ALA A 79 10.61 5.96 -2.07
N GLU A 80 11.04 5.01 -1.23
CA GLU A 80 12.38 4.44 -1.30
C GLU A 80 12.64 3.78 -2.67
N THR A 81 11.66 3.05 -3.21
CA THR A 81 11.79 2.46 -4.54
C THR A 81 11.99 3.54 -5.62
N GLN A 82 11.29 4.67 -5.54
CA GLN A 82 11.46 5.80 -6.47
C GLN A 82 12.89 6.35 -6.43
N VAL A 83 13.48 6.51 -5.24
CA VAL A 83 14.88 6.93 -5.08
C VAL A 83 15.83 5.95 -5.79
N TRP A 84 15.62 4.64 -5.65
CA TRP A 84 16.44 3.64 -6.33
C TRP A 84 16.27 3.65 -7.86
N ILE A 85 15.07 3.93 -8.36
CA ILE A 85 14.80 4.13 -9.79
C ILE A 85 15.58 5.35 -10.32
N GLU A 86 15.60 6.45 -9.57
CA GLU A 86 16.35 7.66 -9.94
C GLU A 86 17.86 7.39 -10.00
N TYR A 87 18.42 6.68 -9.01
CA TYR A 87 19.82 6.26 -9.05
C TYR A 87 20.13 5.38 -10.26
N ALA A 88 19.25 4.41 -10.57
CA ALA A 88 19.43 3.57 -11.77
C ALA A 88 19.42 4.40 -13.07
N SER A 89 18.60 5.46 -13.12
CA SER A 89 18.56 6.38 -14.25
C SER A 89 19.85 7.19 -14.38
N VAL A 90 20.34 7.79 -13.28
CA VAL A 90 21.58 8.59 -13.27
C VAL A 90 22.80 7.76 -13.65
N HIS A 91 22.85 6.48 -13.27
CA HIS A 91 23.91 5.55 -13.68
C HIS A 91 23.75 5.00 -15.11
N GLY A 92 22.68 5.39 -15.82
CA GLY A 92 22.43 4.96 -17.20
C GLY A 92 21.92 3.53 -17.35
N TYR A 93 21.41 2.92 -16.27
CA TYR A 93 20.85 1.57 -16.30
C TYR A 93 19.39 1.53 -16.78
N LEU A 94 18.70 2.68 -16.71
CA LEU A 94 17.37 2.89 -17.23
C LEU A 94 17.37 4.12 -18.15
N ASP A 95 16.67 4.04 -19.28
CA ASP A 95 16.43 5.21 -20.12
C ASP A 95 15.38 6.15 -19.50
N ALA A 96 15.31 7.38 -20.01
CA ALA A 96 14.44 8.42 -19.47
C ALA A 96 12.94 8.06 -19.52
N GLU A 97 12.50 7.37 -20.58
CA GLU A 97 11.09 7.00 -20.74
C GLU A 97 10.73 5.87 -19.78
N THR A 98 11.57 4.84 -19.68
CA THR A 98 11.39 3.76 -18.70
C THR A 98 11.40 4.29 -17.26
N THR A 99 12.31 5.22 -16.95
CA THR A 99 12.39 5.86 -15.64
C THR A 99 11.10 6.59 -15.31
N LYS A 100 10.63 7.45 -16.24
CA LYS A 100 9.39 8.22 -16.07
C LYS A 100 8.19 7.31 -15.84
N GLN A 101 8.01 6.27 -16.66
CA GLN A 101 6.92 5.32 -16.51
C GLN A 101 6.96 4.59 -15.16
N ALA A 102 8.15 4.22 -14.68
CA ALA A 102 8.31 3.57 -13.40
C ALA A 102 7.95 4.50 -12.23
N ILE A 103 8.37 5.77 -12.28
CA ILE A 103 8.02 6.79 -11.28
C ILE A 103 6.51 7.05 -11.27
N GLU A 104 5.89 7.27 -12.44
CA GLU A 104 4.44 7.50 -12.55
C GLU A 104 3.61 6.34 -11.99
N PHE A 105 4.09 5.11 -12.15
CA PHE A 105 3.46 3.92 -11.60
C PHE A 105 3.48 3.93 -10.05
N TYR A 106 4.60 4.33 -9.46
CA TYR A 106 4.72 4.46 -8.00
C TYR A 106 3.97 5.67 -7.46
N ASP A 107 3.89 6.78 -8.19
CA ASP A 107 3.06 7.94 -7.82
C ASP A 107 1.57 7.56 -7.75
N GLU A 108 1.10 6.71 -8.66
CA GLU A 108 -0.26 6.17 -8.59
C GLU A 108 -0.46 5.35 -7.30
N ILE A 109 0.47 4.44 -6.98
CA ILE A 109 0.40 3.62 -5.75
C ILE A 109 0.41 4.50 -4.51
N LEU A 110 1.29 5.50 -4.45
CA LEU A 110 1.39 6.43 -3.32
C LEU A 110 0.07 7.17 -3.10
N ARG A 111 -0.53 7.74 -4.15
CA ARG A 111 -1.86 8.38 -4.07
C ARG A 111 -2.92 7.42 -3.53
N MET A 112 -2.89 6.16 -3.96
CA MET A 112 -3.84 5.15 -3.50
C MET A 112 -3.65 4.80 -2.01
N ILE A 113 -2.40 4.65 -1.55
CA ILE A 113 -2.07 4.39 -0.14
C ILE A 113 -2.54 5.57 0.72
N VAL A 114 -2.21 6.80 0.32
CA VAL A 114 -2.61 8.02 1.02
C VAL A 114 -4.14 8.14 1.10
N ALA A 115 -4.85 7.87 0.01
CA ALA A 115 -6.31 7.84 0.00
C ALA A 115 -6.89 6.77 0.96
N MET A 116 -6.26 5.59 1.03
CA MET A 116 -6.64 4.55 2.00
C MET A 116 -6.42 4.98 3.45
N ILE A 117 -5.34 5.73 3.73
CA ILE A 117 -5.05 6.28 5.06
C ILE A 117 -6.09 7.33 5.45
N TYR A 118 -6.38 8.30 4.59
CA TYR A 118 -7.41 9.32 4.86
C TYR A 118 -8.81 8.72 5.00
N GLY A 119 -9.10 7.65 4.26
CA GLY A 119 -10.36 6.91 4.30
C GLY A 119 -10.36 5.73 5.25
N SER A 120 -9.44 5.63 6.21
CA SER A 120 -9.17 4.42 7.01
C SER A 120 -10.40 3.81 7.69
N SER A 121 -11.33 4.65 8.15
CA SER A 121 -12.59 4.25 8.78
C SER A 121 -13.51 3.45 7.86
N LYS A 122 -13.39 3.59 6.54
CA LYS A 122 -14.15 2.82 5.53
C LYS A 122 -13.60 1.40 5.37
N TRP A 123 -12.34 1.19 5.72
CA TRP A 123 -11.64 -0.09 5.60
C TRP A 123 -11.65 -0.86 6.92
N CYS A 124 -11.57 -0.15 8.04
CA CYS A 124 -11.47 -0.74 9.37
C CYS A 124 -12.83 -1.19 9.90
N VAL A 125 -12.80 -2.24 10.72
CA VAL A 125 -13.99 -2.75 11.42
C VAL A 125 -13.97 -2.25 12.85
N ASP A 126 -15.09 -1.70 13.32
CA ASP A 126 -15.17 -1.13 14.66
C ASP A 126 -15.52 -2.24 15.66
N PHE A 127 -14.50 -2.82 16.31
CA PHE A 127 -14.69 -3.93 17.25
C PHE A 127 -15.30 -3.49 18.60
N LYS A 128 -15.66 -2.21 18.77
CA LYS A 128 -16.16 -1.66 20.04
C LYS A 128 -17.62 -2.01 20.38
N LEU A 129 -18.33 -2.75 19.54
CA LEU A 129 -19.68 -3.23 19.81
C LEU A 129 -19.67 -4.72 20.18
N GLY A 130 -19.11 -5.07 21.35
CA GLY A 130 -19.22 -6.44 21.87
C GLY A 130 -18.35 -6.75 23.07
N VAL A 131 -18.99 -6.91 24.23
CA VAL A 131 -18.51 -7.61 25.43
C VAL A 131 -17.57 -6.81 26.37
N LYS A 132 -18.19 -6.00 27.26
CA LYS A 132 -17.74 -5.94 28.66
C LYS A 132 -18.15 -7.26 29.32
N GLY A 133 -17.29 -8.27 29.26
CA GLY A 133 -17.54 -9.59 29.83
C GLY A 133 -16.24 -10.22 30.29
N SER A 134 -16.20 -10.51 31.58
CA SER A 134 -15.15 -11.24 32.28
C SER A 134 -14.92 -12.64 31.67
N GLY A 135 -13.66 -12.97 31.40
CA GLY A 135 -13.19 -14.36 31.23
C GLY A 135 -13.47 -14.98 29.87
N VAL A 136 -12.43 -15.59 29.29
CA VAL A 136 -12.56 -16.44 28.10
C VAL A 136 -13.38 -17.68 28.48
N LYS A 137 -14.57 -17.82 27.93
CA LYS A 137 -15.22 -19.11 27.73
C LYS A 137 -15.11 -19.42 26.24
N GLU A 138 -14.38 -20.47 25.90
CA GLU A 138 -14.38 -21.01 24.54
C GLU A 138 -15.75 -21.62 24.25
N SER A 139 -16.70 -20.79 23.84
CA SER A 139 -17.89 -21.24 23.11
C SER A 139 -17.55 -21.17 21.62
N GLY A 140 -17.46 -22.34 20.98
CA GLY A 140 -17.10 -22.52 19.58
C GLY A 140 -18.13 -21.98 18.60
N GLU A 141 -18.30 -20.66 18.55
CA GLU A 141 -18.89 -19.98 17.41
C GLU A 141 -17.77 -19.73 16.39
N ASN A 142 -17.90 -20.31 15.21
CA ASN A 142 -16.96 -20.12 14.11
C ASN A 142 -16.78 -18.62 13.84
N TYR A 143 -15.54 -18.15 13.80
CA TYR A 143 -15.24 -16.78 13.36
C TYR A 143 -15.59 -16.64 11.88
N ILE A 144 -16.76 -16.05 11.58
CA ILE A 144 -17.23 -15.84 10.21
C ILE A 144 -16.57 -14.57 9.65
N ILE A 145 -15.61 -14.74 8.74
CA ILE A 145 -14.86 -13.65 8.08
C ILE A 145 -15.79 -12.70 7.30
N GLU A 146 -16.98 -13.14 6.90
CA GLU A 146 -17.90 -12.38 6.04
C GLU A 146 -18.40 -11.06 6.65
N ASN A 147 -18.53 -10.96 7.98
CA ASN A 147 -19.02 -9.75 8.64
C ASN A 147 -17.98 -8.61 8.71
N ASP A 148 -16.70 -8.90 8.46
CA ASP A 148 -15.59 -7.92 8.55
C ASP A 148 -15.10 -7.41 7.18
N CYS A 149 -15.84 -7.72 6.11
CA CYS A 149 -15.47 -7.43 4.72
C CYS A 149 -16.15 -6.14 4.23
N PRO A 150 -15.40 -5.06 3.96
CA PRO A 150 -15.97 -3.82 3.46
C PRO A 150 -16.51 -4.01 2.03
N VAL A 151 -17.63 -3.37 1.74
CA VAL A 151 -18.22 -3.27 0.40
C VAL A 151 -18.01 -1.85 -0.07
N LEU A 152 -17.07 -1.63 -1.00
CA LEU A 152 -16.63 -0.31 -1.41
C LEU A 152 -16.46 -0.23 -2.92
N ASP A 153 -16.73 0.95 -3.48
CA ASP A 153 -16.23 1.30 -4.81
C ASP A 153 -14.81 1.83 -4.66
N GLN A 154 -13.82 0.96 -4.91
CA GLN A 154 -12.42 1.32 -4.77
C GLN A 154 -12.02 2.42 -5.76
N GLN A 155 -12.59 2.46 -6.96
CA GLN A 155 -12.23 3.46 -7.97
C GLN A 155 -12.67 4.86 -7.55
N LEU A 156 -13.83 4.98 -6.89
CA LEU A 156 -14.32 6.25 -6.36
C LEU A 156 -13.46 6.76 -5.19
N LEU A 157 -13.00 5.86 -4.32
CA LEU A 157 -12.16 6.22 -3.17
C LEU A 157 -10.73 6.62 -3.56
N LEU A 158 -10.25 6.10 -4.68
CA LEU A 158 -8.91 6.31 -5.20
C LEU A 158 -8.89 7.38 -6.31
N ALA A 159 -10.05 7.97 -6.64
CA ALA A 159 -10.16 9.10 -7.54
C ALA A 159 -9.46 10.34 -6.92
N PRO A 160 -8.81 11.19 -7.72
CA PRO A 160 -8.05 12.36 -7.24
C PRO A 160 -8.87 13.46 -6.54
N THR A 161 -10.15 13.21 -6.25
CA THR A 161 -11.07 14.14 -5.60
C THR A 161 -11.18 13.89 -4.10
N SER A 162 -10.21 14.38 -3.33
CA SER A 162 -10.36 14.80 -1.91
C SER A 162 -9.16 15.66 -1.50
N PRO A 163 -9.38 16.64 -0.61
CA PRO A 163 -9.23 18.06 -0.91
C PRO A 163 -7.77 18.51 -1.04
N THR A 164 -7.58 19.55 -1.85
CA THR A 164 -6.40 20.40 -1.84
C THR A 164 -5.97 20.65 -0.39
N LEU A 165 -4.69 20.44 -0.10
CA LEU A 165 -4.03 20.93 1.11
C LEU A 165 -4.15 22.46 1.15
N THR A 166 -5.31 23.00 1.52
CA THR A 166 -5.40 24.39 1.97
C THR A 166 -4.75 24.42 3.33
N SER A 167 -3.51 24.91 3.34
CA SER A 167 -2.82 25.35 4.53
C SER A 167 -3.63 26.48 5.17
N GLU A 168 -4.56 26.15 6.05
CA GLU A 168 -4.95 27.09 7.10
C GLU A 168 -3.85 27.02 8.17
N ARG A 169 -2.76 27.77 7.92
CA ARG A 169 -2.03 28.37 9.02
C ARG A 169 -2.97 29.41 9.61
N SER A 170 -3.61 29.06 10.72
CA SER A 170 -4.22 30.05 11.59
C SER A 170 -3.08 30.90 12.17
N ASP A 171 -2.97 32.13 11.71
CA ASP A 171 -2.30 33.18 12.45
C ASP A 171 -3.02 33.36 13.80
N ALA A 172 -2.32 33.06 14.88
CA ALA A 172 -2.60 33.51 16.24
C ALA A 172 -1.28 33.52 17.03
#